data_AF-A0AAC9APV0-F1
#
_entry.id   AF-A0AAC9APV0-F1
#
_cell.length_a   1.000
_cell.length_b   1.000
_cell.length_c   1.000
_cell.angle_alpha   90.00
_cell.angle_beta   90.00
_cell.angle_gamma   90.00
#
_symmetry.space_group_name_H-M   'P 1'
#
loop_
_entity.id
_entity.type
_entity.pdbx_description
1 polymer ?
#
loop_
_entity_poly.entity_id
_entity_poly.type
_entity_poly.pdbx_seq_one_letter_code
_entity_poly.pdbx_strand_id
1 'polypeptide(L)'
;MTMPLTIDRTQPKAVVFGCAGTSLNAAERSFFRAAQPWGFILHKRNCADPAQLRTLVAELRESVGRSDVRVLIDQEGGRVARLAPPHWRAPPPASLFAQIARTDVKRALDAVRLNARLVAAELFDLGIDINIAPVLDLPIGKGDLVIGDRALGDTPEMASILGRATCEGLLAGGVLPVIKHILGHGRARQDKSEALLVVNASLDEMQSADFVPFRSLQDMPCAMAAHVIYRAIDRDAPATASRTVIDEIIRGMIRFDGVLMSDDVSDISRTHPIDAQVSATQEAGCDVILHGSGDMDEMQRVADAAMPLSENAVERLHRAERMRRRPSAIDLAETARKLEELLKPLGARARQSGTTRSSEIVGNVAKKIERDIVLGRILPKERIMEDELVYGLGVKRHVARAVLQELARTGLVKLEPYRGAVVRHLSPDDLVKLHDVRQLLIAAAVQRIRLPVSPVLMNKLEHARQIHRSAISVGDLELAYVQDRAFHDLLLEATGNEFIARSIHDCDAGMRSIDAASLMADTLVEPSLAEHDEMVKALEDQDLERLGKLCAAHFDRPFAHHMANGVRH
;
A
#
# COMPACT_ATOMS: atom_id res chain seq x y z
N MET A 1 -14.06 24.30 54.41
CA MET A 1 -14.36 25.19 53.27
C MET A 1 -14.21 24.38 51.99
N THR A 2 -15.30 23.78 51.54
CA THR A 2 -15.41 23.10 50.25
C THR A 2 -15.65 24.16 49.19
N MET A 3 -14.63 24.45 48.38
CA MET A 3 -14.83 25.22 47.15
C MET A 3 -15.66 24.37 46.19
N PRO A 4 -16.77 24.87 45.63
CA PRO A 4 -17.49 24.15 44.60
C PRO A 4 -16.65 24.17 43.32
N LEU A 5 -16.31 23.00 42.78
CA LEU A 5 -15.90 22.89 41.38
C LEU A 5 -17.09 23.32 40.53
N THR A 6 -17.04 24.55 40.02
CA THR A 6 -17.86 24.98 38.89
C THR A 6 -17.43 24.14 37.69
N ILE A 7 -18.11 23.01 37.46
CA ILE A 7 -17.97 22.28 36.20
C ILE A 7 -18.90 22.95 35.21
N ASP A 8 -18.35 23.93 34.49
CA ASP A 8 -18.92 24.31 33.21
C ASP A 8 -18.71 23.13 32.24
N ARG A 9 -19.69 22.23 32.14
CA ARG A 9 -19.62 21.08 31.23
C ARG A 9 -19.98 21.52 29.81
N THR A 10 -19.15 22.39 29.24
CA THR A 10 -19.15 22.56 27.79
C THR A 10 -18.71 21.23 27.16
N GLN A 11 -19.49 20.74 26.20
CA GLN A 11 -19.10 19.58 25.40
C GLN A 11 -17.74 19.86 24.75
N PRO A 12 -16.83 18.87 24.66
CA PRO A 12 -15.54 19.09 24.03
C PRO A 12 -15.73 19.51 22.57
N LYS A 13 -14.76 20.27 22.04
CA LYS A 13 -14.71 20.56 20.61
C LYS A 13 -14.64 19.25 19.82
N ALA A 14 -15.35 19.19 18.70
CA ALA A 14 -15.43 18.03 17.82
C ALA A 14 -14.14 17.82 17.01
N VAL A 15 -12.97 17.87 17.67
CA VAL A 15 -11.67 17.87 17.02
C VAL A 15 -10.71 16.91 17.71
N VAL A 16 -9.84 16.31 16.91
CA VAL A 16 -8.66 15.57 17.33
C VAL A 16 -7.42 16.35 16.93
N PHE A 17 -6.51 16.59 17.88
CA PHE A 17 -5.25 17.28 17.61
C PHE A 17 -4.03 16.37 17.67
N GLY A 18 -3.05 16.61 16.79
CA GLY A 18 -1.68 16.12 16.95
C GLY A 18 -0.86 16.99 17.89
N CYS A 19 0.33 16.53 18.25
CA CYS A 19 1.34 17.35 18.93
C CYS A 19 2.69 17.32 18.19
N ALA A 20 3.51 18.33 18.41
CA ALA A 20 4.71 18.55 17.59
C ALA A 20 5.80 17.48 17.83
N GLY A 21 5.98 17.05 19.07
CA GLY A 21 7.11 16.21 19.47
C GLY A 21 6.76 15.05 20.43
N THR A 22 7.77 14.55 21.11
CA THR A 22 7.71 13.40 22.03
C THR A 22 7.27 13.79 23.46
N SER A 23 7.00 15.06 23.72
CA SER A 23 6.54 15.60 25.00
C SER A 23 5.80 16.89 24.76
N LEU A 24 4.86 17.25 25.65
CA LEU A 24 4.13 18.52 25.51
C LEU A 24 4.93 19.69 26.06
N ASN A 25 5.07 20.74 25.24
CA ASN A 25 5.60 22.02 25.68
C ASN A 25 4.54 22.85 26.45
N ALA A 26 4.95 23.95 27.09
CA ALA A 26 4.05 24.78 27.89
C ALA A 26 2.91 25.42 27.07
N ALA A 27 3.17 25.81 25.82
CA ALA A 27 2.17 26.39 24.94
C ALA A 27 1.12 25.35 24.53
N GLU A 28 1.53 24.13 24.14
CA GLU A 28 0.63 23.01 23.84
C GLU A 28 -0.25 22.67 25.05
N ARG A 29 0.32 22.61 26.27
CA ARG A 29 -0.47 22.35 27.49
C ARG A 29 -1.50 23.43 27.75
N SER A 30 -1.14 24.69 27.58
CA SER A 30 -2.05 25.82 27.76
C SER A 30 -3.16 25.80 26.70
N PHE A 31 -2.78 25.57 25.44
CA PHE A 31 -3.69 25.51 24.31
C PHE A 31 -4.70 24.36 24.47
N PHE A 32 -4.25 23.12 24.70
CA PHE A 32 -5.15 21.98 24.85
C PHE A 32 -6.09 22.12 26.04
N ARG A 33 -5.62 22.68 27.15
CA ARG A 33 -6.47 23.00 28.31
C ARG A 33 -7.61 23.94 27.95
N ALA A 34 -7.34 24.96 27.14
CA ALA A 34 -8.33 25.94 26.71
C ALA A 34 -9.25 25.39 25.61
N ALA A 35 -8.69 24.70 24.60
CA ALA A 35 -9.42 24.21 23.44
C ALA A 35 -10.35 23.03 23.77
N GLN A 36 -10.03 22.21 24.78
CA GLN A 36 -10.81 21.04 25.18
C GLN A 36 -11.21 20.13 23.99
N PRO A 37 -10.23 19.59 23.23
CA PRO A 37 -10.52 18.67 22.12
C PRO A 37 -11.12 17.35 22.61
N TRP A 38 -11.85 16.67 21.72
CA TRP A 38 -12.37 15.33 21.99
C TRP A 38 -11.25 14.28 22.10
N GLY A 39 -10.17 14.45 21.33
CA GLY A 39 -9.07 13.50 21.35
C GLY A 39 -7.74 14.03 20.82
N PHE A 40 -6.77 13.13 20.77
CA PHE A 40 -5.43 13.37 20.26
C PHE A 40 -5.00 12.27 19.30
N ILE A 41 -4.26 12.61 18.24
CA ILE A 41 -3.69 11.65 17.28
C ILE A 41 -2.17 11.60 17.44
N LEU A 42 -1.63 10.39 17.51
CA LEU A 42 -0.19 10.14 17.55
C LEU A 42 0.35 9.81 16.16
N HIS A 43 1.48 10.41 15.82
CA HIS A 43 2.26 10.15 14.62
C HIS A 43 3.62 9.54 14.97
N LYS A 44 4.38 9.14 13.94
CA LYS A 44 5.69 8.51 14.09
C LYS A 44 6.66 9.39 14.87
N ARG A 45 6.60 10.71 14.64
CA ARG A 45 7.41 11.72 15.35
C ARG A 45 7.20 11.73 16.88
N ASN A 46 6.07 11.19 17.36
CA ASN A 46 5.73 11.16 18.78
C ASN A 46 6.19 9.87 19.48
N CYS A 47 6.61 8.86 18.72
CA CYS A 47 6.86 7.48 19.19
C CYS A 47 8.37 7.18 19.24
N ALA A 48 9.05 7.56 20.33
CA ALA A 48 10.47 7.26 20.51
C ALA A 48 10.69 5.86 21.12
N ASP A 49 10.09 5.61 22.28
CA ASP A 49 10.16 4.33 22.99
C ASP A 49 8.91 4.11 23.87
N PRO A 50 8.69 2.90 24.43
CA PRO A 50 7.48 2.60 25.18
C PRO A 50 7.30 3.38 26.48
N ALA A 51 8.38 3.79 27.16
CA ALA A 51 8.30 4.55 28.40
C ALA A 51 7.96 6.01 28.09
N GLN A 52 8.66 6.61 27.13
CA GLN A 52 8.36 7.97 26.66
C GLN A 52 6.92 8.08 26.15
N LEU A 53 6.46 7.13 25.34
CA LEU A 53 5.13 7.22 24.75
C LEU A 53 4.01 7.13 25.79
N ARG A 54 4.17 6.28 26.83
CA ARG A 54 3.23 6.24 27.97
C ARG A 54 3.18 7.57 28.71
N THR A 55 4.34 8.20 28.92
CA THR A 55 4.41 9.53 29.52
C THR A 55 3.67 10.56 28.66
N LEU A 56 3.91 10.60 27.35
CA LEU A 56 3.22 11.52 26.45
C LEU A 56 1.69 11.30 26.46
N VAL A 57 1.22 10.05 26.42
CA VAL A 57 -0.21 9.73 26.53
C VAL A 57 -0.80 10.23 27.84
N ALA A 58 -0.08 10.08 28.96
CA ALA A 58 -0.51 10.61 30.25
C ALA A 58 -0.55 12.15 30.24
N GLU A 59 0.46 12.82 29.67
CA GLU A 59 0.52 14.28 29.55
C GLU A 59 -0.63 14.86 28.71
N LEU A 60 -0.96 14.20 27.59
CA LEU A 60 -2.10 14.57 26.74
C LEU A 60 -3.40 14.54 27.53
N ARG A 61 -3.65 13.45 28.29
CA ARG A 61 -4.85 13.33 29.14
C ARG A 61 -4.88 14.36 30.26
N GLU A 62 -3.75 14.58 30.92
CA GLU A 62 -3.62 15.57 31.99
C GLU A 62 -3.84 17.00 31.48
N SER A 63 -3.40 17.31 30.25
CA SER A 63 -3.51 18.66 29.67
C SER A 63 -4.95 19.16 29.60
N VAL A 64 -5.91 18.25 29.38
CA VAL A 64 -7.34 18.54 29.28
C VAL A 64 -8.10 18.25 30.58
N GLY A 65 -7.52 17.49 31.52
CA GLY A 65 -8.09 17.20 32.83
C GLY A 65 -9.35 16.33 32.81
N ARG A 66 -9.58 15.58 31.72
CA ARG A 66 -10.78 14.77 31.50
C ARG A 66 -10.42 13.31 31.19
N SER A 67 -11.20 12.38 31.72
CA SER A 67 -10.97 10.92 31.55
C SER A 67 -11.58 10.35 30.27
N ASP A 68 -12.50 11.08 29.64
CA ASP A 68 -13.20 10.70 28.42
C ASP A 68 -12.44 11.05 27.13
N VAL A 69 -11.32 11.79 27.21
CA VAL A 69 -10.47 12.09 26.04
C VAL A 69 -9.95 10.81 25.40
N ARG A 70 -9.85 10.81 24.08
CA ARG A 70 -9.37 9.65 23.32
C ARG A 70 -8.00 9.88 22.71
N VAL A 71 -7.19 8.82 22.66
CA VAL A 71 -5.91 8.82 21.96
C VAL A 71 -5.99 7.85 20.79
N LEU A 72 -5.69 8.37 19.61
CA LEU A 72 -5.77 7.71 18.33
C LEU A 72 -4.36 7.48 17.77
N ILE A 73 -4.20 6.45 16.94
CA ILE A 73 -2.98 6.23 16.16
C ILE A 73 -3.32 5.57 14.83
N ASP A 74 -2.47 5.77 13.83
CA ASP A 74 -2.58 5.12 12.54
C ASP A 74 -1.60 3.93 12.41
N GLN A 75 -1.98 2.79 12.98
CA GLN A 75 -1.17 1.57 13.07
C GLN A 75 -1.74 0.45 12.18
N GLU A 76 -1.60 0.63 10.85
CA GLU A 76 -2.07 -0.34 9.85
C GLU A 76 -1.13 -1.55 9.71
N GLY A 77 0.17 -1.29 9.78
CA GLY A 77 1.23 -2.23 9.40
C GLY A 77 1.93 -1.85 8.11
N GLY A 78 2.98 -2.60 7.75
CA GLY A 78 3.79 -2.28 6.57
C GLY A 78 4.39 -0.88 6.64
N ARG A 79 4.25 -0.09 5.56
CA ARG A 79 4.78 1.28 5.49
C ARG A 79 4.02 2.28 6.39
N VAL A 80 2.78 1.98 6.78
CA VAL A 80 1.94 2.83 7.65
C VAL A 80 1.90 2.22 9.06
N ALA A 81 3.07 2.14 9.68
CA ALA A 81 3.24 1.72 11.08
C ALA A 81 3.97 2.83 11.84
N ARG A 82 3.33 3.41 12.86
CA ARG A 82 3.95 4.40 13.75
C ARG A 82 4.81 3.73 14.81
N LEU A 83 4.32 2.64 15.38
CA LEU A 83 5.05 1.75 16.27
C LEU A 83 5.79 0.70 15.43
N ALA A 84 7.11 0.69 15.51
CA ALA A 84 7.96 -0.16 14.69
C ALA A 84 9.23 -0.61 15.46
N PRO A 85 10.03 -1.55 14.92
CA PRO A 85 11.31 -1.91 15.53
C PRO A 85 12.22 -0.69 15.77
N PRO A 86 13.06 -0.71 16.82
CA PRO A 86 13.42 -1.89 17.62
C PRO A 86 12.50 -2.17 18.82
N HIS A 87 11.63 -1.24 19.21
CA HIS A 87 10.85 -1.35 20.46
C HIS A 87 9.55 -2.14 20.31
N TRP A 88 8.99 -2.17 19.11
CA TRP A 88 7.76 -2.88 18.79
C TRP A 88 8.01 -3.90 17.67
N ARG A 89 7.05 -4.80 17.46
CA ARG A 89 7.09 -5.67 16.27
C ARG A 89 6.98 -4.82 15.00
N ALA A 90 7.35 -5.42 13.87
CA ALA A 90 6.96 -4.91 12.56
C ALA A 90 5.69 -5.65 12.10
N PRO A 91 4.49 -5.05 12.21
CA PRO A 91 3.29 -5.67 11.66
C PRO A 91 3.43 -5.75 10.13
N PRO A 92 3.05 -6.87 9.50
CA PRO A 92 3.15 -7.01 8.05
C PRO A 92 2.22 -6.04 7.32
N PRO A 93 2.51 -5.69 6.05
CA PRO A 93 1.56 -4.96 5.21
C PRO A 93 0.28 -5.79 5.00
N ALA A 94 -0.86 -5.11 4.87
CA ALA A 94 -2.16 -5.76 4.74
C ALA A 94 -2.27 -6.68 3.51
N SER A 95 -1.60 -6.31 2.41
CA SER A 95 -1.53 -7.08 1.17
C SER A 95 -0.96 -8.50 1.35
N LEU A 96 -0.17 -8.76 2.40
CA LEU A 96 0.30 -10.11 2.70
C LEU A 96 -0.87 -11.04 3.08
N PHE A 97 -1.85 -10.53 3.85
CA PHE A 97 -3.04 -11.31 4.19
C PHE A 97 -3.91 -11.56 2.95
N ALA A 98 -4.04 -10.57 2.07
CA ALA A 98 -4.72 -10.72 0.78
C ALA A 98 -4.07 -11.81 -0.08
N GLN A 99 -2.74 -11.83 -0.15
CA GLN A 99 -1.98 -12.84 -0.89
C GLN A 99 -2.19 -14.25 -0.33
N ILE A 100 -2.18 -14.40 1.00
CA ILE A 100 -2.47 -15.69 1.64
C ILE A 100 -3.90 -16.13 1.30
N ALA A 101 -4.87 -15.21 1.36
CA ALA A 101 -6.29 -15.51 1.12
C ALA A 101 -6.57 -16.05 -0.30
N ARG A 102 -5.74 -15.71 -1.30
CA ARG A 102 -5.83 -16.28 -2.66
C ARG A 102 -5.66 -17.80 -2.70
N THR A 103 -4.98 -18.37 -1.71
CA THR A 103 -4.72 -19.82 -1.63
C THR A 103 -5.40 -20.48 -0.43
N ASP A 104 -5.55 -19.76 0.68
CA ASP A 104 -6.16 -20.26 1.91
C ASP A 104 -6.79 -19.11 2.70
N VAL A 105 -8.09 -18.89 2.46
CA VAL A 105 -8.89 -17.84 3.13
C VAL A 105 -8.93 -18.04 4.65
N LYS A 106 -9.06 -19.29 5.12
CA LYS A 106 -9.13 -19.57 6.55
C LYS A 106 -7.83 -19.17 7.25
N ARG A 107 -6.70 -19.57 6.67
CA ARG A 107 -5.38 -19.20 7.15
C ARG A 107 -5.18 -17.68 7.18
N ALA A 108 -5.62 -16.97 6.14
CA ALA A 108 -5.54 -15.51 6.10
C ALA A 108 -6.37 -14.85 7.20
N LEU A 109 -7.60 -15.33 7.42
CA LEU A 109 -8.48 -14.86 8.48
C LEU A 109 -7.87 -15.09 9.87
N ASP A 110 -7.27 -16.26 10.11
CA ASP A 110 -6.60 -16.55 11.37
C ASP A 110 -5.37 -15.63 11.56
N ALA A 111 -4.56 -15.46 10.51
CA ALA A 111 -3.38 -14.60 10.55
C ALA A 111 -3.74 -13.13 10.83
N VAL A 112 -4.72 -12.57 10.12
CA VAL A 112 -5.10 -11.15 10.29
C VAL A 112 -5.71 -10.89 11.67
N ARG A 113 -6.51 -11.84 12.20
CA ARG A 113 -7.03 -11.76 13.58
C ARG A 113 -5.91 -11.75 14.59
N LEU A 114 -4.95 -12.68 14.51
CA LEU A 114 -3.82 -12.72 15.47
C LEU A 114 -2.96 -11.45 15.37
N ASN A 115 -2.72 -10.95 14.16
CA ASN A 115 -2.00 -9.69 13.98
C ASN A 115 -2.75 -8.51 14.63
N ALA A 116 -4.06 -8.38 14.37
CA ALA A 116 -4.88 -7.35 14.98
C ALA A 116 -4.94 -7.45 16.51
N ARG A 117 -4.99 -8.68 17.07
CA ARG A 117 -4.93 -8.90 18.52
C ARG A 117 -3.61 -8.45 19.13
N LEU A 118 -2.48 -8.72 18.46
CA LEU A 118 -1.16 -8.27 18.91
C LEU A 118 -1.01 -6.75 18.83
N VAL A 119 -1.43 -6.13 17.72
CA VAL A 119 -1.46 -4.67 17.58
C VAL A 119 -2.32 -4.05 18.69
N ALA A 120 -3.53 -4.58 18.91
CA ALA A 120 -4.40 -4.06 19.97
C ALA A 120 -3.76 -4.16 21.36
N ALA A 121 -3.04 -5.25 21.67
CA ALA A 121 -2.34 -5.38 22.94
C ALA A 121 -1.21 -4.34 23.09
N GLU A 122 -0.41 -4.14 22.04
CA GLU A 122 0.66 -3.12 22.01
C GLU A 122 0.08 -1.71 22.23
N LEU A 123 -1.06 -1.39 21.61
CA LEU A 123 -1.74 -0.10 21.73
C LEU A 123 -2.42 0.10 23.09
N PHE A 124 -3.15 -0.91 23.56
CA PHE A 124 -3.88 -0.86 24.83
C PHE A 124 -2.92 -0.63 26.00
N ASP A 125 -1.76 -1.30 26.01
CA ASP A 125 -0.74 -1.11 27.03
C ASP A 125 -0.23 0.34 27.08
N LEU A 126 -0.13 1.01 25.93
CA LEU A 126 0.32 2.40 25.84
C LEU A 126 -0.78 3.41 26.22
N GLY A 127 -2.01 2.96 26.49
CA GLY A 127 -3.15 3.82 26.78
C GLY A 127 -3.77 4.46 25.52
N ILE A 128 -3.52 3.86 24.35
CA ILE A 128 -4.10 4.26 23.06
C ILE A 128 -5.46 3.56 22.90
N ASP A 129 -6.47 4.33 22.51
CA ASP A 129 -7.87 3.92 22.57
C ASP A 129 -8.42 3.45 21.23
N ILE A 130 -7.93 4.05 20.14
CA ILE A 130 -8.47 3.91 18.80
C ILE A 130 -7.32 3.69 17.83
N ASN A 131 -7.46 2.70 16.96
CA ASN A 131 -6.56 2.49 15.84
C ASN A 131 -7.29 2.86 14.54
N ILE A 132 -6.68 3.73 13.73
CA ILE A 132 -7.21 4.15 12.45
C ILE A 132 -6.89 3.08 11.38
N ALA A 133 -7.45 1.90 11.59
CA ALA A 133 -7.37 0.74 10.72
C ALA A 133 -8.64 -0.11 10.94
N PRO A 134 -9.08 -0.89 9.94
CA PRO A 134 -8.41 -1.23 8.68
C PRO A 134 -8.66 -0.30 7.49
N VAL A 135 -7.78 -0.39 6.50
CA VAL A 135 -8.01 0.11 5.14
C VAL A 135 -8.88 -0.91 4.38
N LEU A 136 -10.06 -0.47 3.95
CA LEU A 136 -11.03 -1.25 3.16
C LEU A 136 -11.04 -0.88 1.69
N ASP A 137 -10.22 0.10 1.29
CA ASP A 137 -10.13 0.55 -0.09
C ASP A 137 -9.68 -0.59 -1.02
N LEU A 138 -10.33 -0.65 -2.18
CA LEU A 138 -10.01 -1.62 -3.22
C LEU A 138 -8.98 -1.03 -4.18
N PRO A 139 -7.88 -1.74 -4.51
CA PRO A 139 -6.85 -1.25 -5.42
C PRO A 139 -7.37 -1.32 -6.87
N ILE A 140 -8.16 -0.32 -7.28
CA ILE A 140 -8.85 -0.30 -8.58
C ILE A 140 -8.21 0.71 -9.53
N GLY A 141 -7.82 0.24 -10.72
CA GLY A 141 -7.28 1.04 -11.83
C GLY A 141 -5.75 1.21 -11.84
N LYS A 142 -5.19 1.72 -12.95
CA LYS A 142 -3.74 1.96 -13.11
C LYS A 142 -3.22 2.93 -12.04
N GLY A 143 -2.14 2.57 -11.35
CA GLY A 143 -1.34 3.52 -10.55
C GLY A 143 -1.84 3.85 -9.14
N ASP A 144 -2.48 2.93 -8.41
CA ASP A 144 -2.81 3.16 -6.99
C ASP A 144 -1.54 3.14 -6.10
N LEU A 145 -0.83 4.27 -6.08
CA LEU A 145 0.33 4.52 -5.22
C LEU A 145 -0.08 4.79 -3.76
N VAL A 146 -1.35 5.12 -3.51
CA VAL A 146 -1.83 5.58 -2.20
C VAL A 146 -2.28 4.41 -1.33
N ILE A 147 -2.99 3.42 -1.88
CA ILE A 147 -3.38 2.21 -1.16
C ILE A 147 -2.32 1.13 -1.34
N GLY A 148 -2.12 0.62 -2.56
CA GLY A 148 -1.06 -0.35 -2.87
C GLY A 148 -0.99 -1.53 -1.88
N ASP A 149 0.12 -1.64 -1.15
CA ASP A 149 0.36 -2.71 -0.17
C ASP A 149 -0.51 -2.64 1.10
N ARG A 150 -1.28 -1.55 1.28
CA ARG A 150 -2.24 -1.33 2.38
C ARG A 150 -3.59 -2.00 2.15
N ALA A 151 -3.90 -2.46 0.94
CA ALA A 151 -5.17 -3.13 0.65
C ALA A 151 -5.25 -4.49 1.35
N LEU A 152 -6.36 -4.74 2.06
CA LEU A 152 -6.66 -6.05 2.64
C LEU A 152 -7.19 -7.06 1.63
N GLY A 153 -7.64 -6.62 0.45
CA GLY A 153 -8.13 -7.50 -0.62
C GLY A 153 -8.16 -6.77 -1.97
N ASP A 154 -8.15 -7.55 -3.05
CA ASP A 154 -8.30 -7.07 -4.43
C ASP A 154 -9.75 -7.19 -4.93
N THR A 155 -10.64 -7.79 -4.15
CA THR A 155 -12.08 -7.91 -4.42
C THR A 155 -12.89 -7.35 -3.25
N PRO A 156 -14.11 -6.84 -3.52
CA PRO A 156 -14.99 -6.32 -2.46
C PRO A 156 -15.26 -7.32 -1.34
N GLU A 157 -15.46 -8.59 -1.67
CA GLU A 157 -15.73 -9.66 -0.73
C GLU A 157 -14.50 -9.93 0.17
N MET A 158 -13.29 -9.98 -0.40
CA MET A 158 -12.08 -10.24 0.38
C MET A 158 -11.74 -9.08 1.31
N ALA A 159 -11.84 -7.84 0.83
CA ALA A 159 -11.67 -6.66 1.67
C ALA A 159 -12.68 -6.65 2.83
N SER A 160 -13.93 -7.06 2.58
CA SER A 160 -14.97 -7.17 3.61
C SER A 160 -14.60 -8.19 4.70
N ILE A 161 -14.28 -9.43 4.33
CA ILE A 161 -14.06 -10.49 5.34
C ILE A 161 -12.75 -10.30 6.12
N LEU A 162 -11.68 -9.83 5.47
CA LEU A 162 -10.40 -9.56 6.13
C LEU A 162 -10.45 -8.26 6.95
N GLY A 163 -11.19 -7.25 6.47
CA GLY A 163 -11.51 -6.03 7.21
C GLY A 163 -12.25 -6.35 8.50
N ARG A 164 -13.32 -7.15 8.42
CA ARG A 164 -14.10 -7.59 9.59
C ARG A 164 -13.21 -8.31 10.60
N ALA A 165 -12.40 -9.26 10.13
CA ALA A 165 -11.49 -10.00 10.98
C ALA A 165 -10.46 -9.09 11.68
N THR A 166 -10.00 -8.03 11.01
CA THR A 166 -9.13 -7.01 11.61
C THR A 166 -9.86 -6.25 12.71
N CYS A 167 -11.07 -5.75 12.43
CA CYS A 167 -11.88 -5.01 13.40
C CYS A 167 -12.21 -5.85 14.64
N GLU A 168 -12.59 -7.11 14.46
CA GLU A 168 -12.88 -8.05 15.55
C GLU A 168 -11.65 -8.27 16.45
N GLY A 169 -10.46 -8.40 15.84
CA GLY A 169 -9.21 -8.51 16.58
C GLY A 169 -8.90 -7.25 17.40
N LEU A 170 -9.10 -6.06 16.82
CA LEU A 170 -8.89 -4.79 17.53
C LEU A 170 -9.85 -4.65 18.71
N LEU A 171 -11.16 -4.88 18.48
CA LEU A 171 -12.20 -4.80 19.50
C LEU A 171 -11.96 -5.81 20.65
N ALA A 172 -11.56 -7.04 20.32
CA ALA A 172 -11.25 -8.06 21.33
C ALA A 172 -10.01 -7.70 22.19
N GLY A 173 -9.18 -6.76 21.73
CA GLY A 173 -8.07 -6.19 22.47
C GLY A 173 -8.36 -4.85 23.13
N GLY A 174 -9.62 -4.41 23.14
CA GLY A 174 -10.03 -3.18 23.79
C GLY A 174 -9.60 -1.91 23.04
N VAL A 175 -9.37 -2.00 21.73
CA VAL A 175 -9.05 -0.85 20.86
C VAL A 175 -10.15 -0.71 19.81
N LEU A 176 -10.67 0.51 19.62
CA LEU A 176 -11.70 0.77 18.61
C LEU A 176 -11.07 0.83 17.20
N PRO A 177 -11.61 0.10 16.21
CA PRO A 177 -11.21 0.23 14.82
C PRO A 177 -11.87 1.47 14.16
N VAL A 178 -11.20 2.01 13.15
CA VAL A 178 -11.76 3.00 12.22
C VAL A 178 -11.62 2.44 10.81
N ILE A 179 -12.74 2.12 10.16
CA ILE A 179 -12.74 1.67 8.77
C ILE A 179 -12.48 2.86 7.84
N LYS A 180 -11.58 2.71 6.86
CA LYS A 180 -11.21 3.82 5.97
C LYS A 180 -10.87 3.40 4.52
N HIS A 181 -10.95 4.31 3.55
CA HIS A 181 -11.47 5.67 3.67
C HIS A 181 -12.86 5.70 3.00
N ILE A 182 -13.93 5.77 3.79
CA ILE A 182 -15.30 5.72 3.26
C ILE A 182 -15.50 6.91 2.31
N LEU A 183 -15.85 6.74 1.03
CA LEU A 183 -16.55 5.62 0.37
C LEU A 183 -15.68 4.63 -0.43
N GLY A 184 -14.37 4.79 -0.38
CA GLY A 184 -13.39 4.06 -1.18
C GLY A 184 -12.44 5.03 -1.88
N HIS A 185 -11.18 5.00 -1.50
CA HIS A 185 -10.12 5.87 -2.01
C HIS A 185 -9.33 5.25 -3.17
N GLY A 186 -9.37 3.93 -3.37
CA GLY A 186 -8.47 3.25 -4.32
C GLY A 186 -8.69 3.63 -5.80
N ARG A 187 -9.84 4.22 -6.16
CA ARG A 187 -10.10 4.81 -7.49
C ARG A 187 -9.69 6.27 -7.63
N ALA A 188 -9.41 6.96 -6.53
CA ALA A 188 -9.15 8.39 -6.55
C ALA A 188 -7.86 8.68 -7.32
N ARG A 189 -7.90 9.69 -8.21
CA ARG A 189 -6.76 10.10 -9.03
C ARG A 189 -6.66 11.62 -9.05
N GLN A 190 -5.44 12.14 -9.23
CA GLN A 190 -5.25 13.57 -9.44
C GLN A 190 -5.81 13.94 -10.83
N ASP A 191 -6.77 14.85 -10.87
CA ASP A 191 -7.23 15.46 -12.10
C ASP A 191 -6.37 16.70 -12.40
N LYS A 192 -6.09 16.99 -13.67
CA LYS A 192 -5.18 18.07 -14.07
C LYS A 192 -5.71 19.46 -13.72
N SER A 193 -7.03 19.60 -13.62
CA SER A 193 -7.69 20.87 -13.26
C SER A 193 -8.06 20.96 -11.78
N GLU A 194 -7.95 19.87 -11.02
CA GLU A 194 -8.37 19.82 -9.62
C GLU A 194 -7.17 19.75 -8.70
N ALA A 195 -7.26 20.49 -7.59
CA ALA A 195 -6.24 20.43 -6.56
C ALA A 195 -6.37 19.18 -5.67
N LEU A 196 -7.55 18.58 -5.63
CA LEU A 196 -7.88 17.37 -4.87
C LEU A 196 -7.92 16.12 -5.77
N LEU A 197 -7.91 14.96 -5.13
CA LEU A 197 -8.16 13.70 -5.82
C LEU A 197 -9.64 13.55 -6.16
N VAL A 198 -9.90 12.92 -7.29
CA VAL A 198 -11.23 12.78 -7.88
C VAL A 198 -11.54 11.32 -8.21
N VAL A 199 -12.78 10.92 -7.98
CA VAL A 199 -13.37 9.68 -8.48
C VAL A 199 -14.42 10.03 -9.55
N ASN A 200 -14.15 9.58 -10.78
CA ASN A 200 -15.03 9.79 -11.94
C ASN A 200 -15.97 8.60 -12.22
N ALA A 201 -15.86 7.52 -11.43
CA ALA A 201 -16.73 6.36 -11.58
C ALA A 201 -18.20 6.73 -11.36
N SER A 202 -19.10 6.06 -12.06
CA SER A 202 -20.54 6.18 -11.87
C SER A 202 -20.97 5.68 -10.48
N LEU A 203 -22.13 6.14 -10.02
CA LEU A 203 -22.68 5.68 -8.76
C LEU A 203 -22.90 4.16 -8.74
N ASP A 204 -23.32 3.55 -9.85
CA ASP A 204 -23.52 2.10 -9.95
C ASP A 204 -22.21 1.29 -9.86
N GLU A 205 -21.14 1.78 -10.48
CA GLU A 205 -19.81 1.17 -10.38
C GLU A 205 -19.28 1.22 -8.94
N MET A 206 -19.47 2.35 -8.25
CA MET A 206 -19.03 2.48 -6.85
C MET A 206 -19.89 1.62 -5.91
N GLN A 207 -21.20 1.54 -6.16
CA GLN A 207 -22.12 0.71 -5.36
C GLN A 207 -21.83 -0.78 -5.46
N SER A 208 -21.39 -1.24 -6.63
CA SER A 208 -21.11 -2.66 -6.91
C SER A 208 -19.72 -3.11 -6.47
N ALA A 209 -18.82 -2.16 -6.14
CA ALA A 209 -17.46 -2.48 -5.70
C ALA A 209 -17.06 -1.71 -4.42
N ASP A 210 -16.76 -0.42 -4.54
CA ASP A 210 -16.14 0.41 -3.50
C ASP A 210 -16.97 0.49 -2.21
N PHE A 211 -18.29 0.56 -2.33
CA PHE A 211 -19.18 0.67 -1.16
C PHE A 211 -19.38 -0.66 -0.44
N VAL A 212 -19.11 -1.80 -1.09
CA VAL A 212 -19.44 -3.13 -0.57
C VAL A 212 -18.68 -3.45 0.73
N PRO A 213 -17.37 -3.19 0.86
CA PRO A 213 -16.67 -3.35 2.14
C PRO A 213 -17.27 -2.50 3.26
N PHE A 214 -17.57 -1.23 3.00
CA PHE A 214 -18.12 -0.33 4.00
C PHE A 214 -19.56 -0.70 4.39
N ARG A 215 -20.40 -1.15 3.45
CA ARG A 215 -21.75 -1.65 3.72
C ARG A 215 -21.71 -2.94 4.55
N SER A 216 -20.76 -3.83 4.25
CA SER A 216 -20.56 -5.07 5.02
C SER A 216 -20.06 -4.83 6.44
N LEU A 217 -19.44 -3.67 6.68
CA LEU A 217 -18.91 -3.23 7.96
C LEU A 217 -19.63 -1.99 8.51
N GLN A 218 -20.87 -1.74 8.07
CA GLN A 218 -21.66 -0.57 8.49
C GLN A 218 -21.94 -0.53 10.01
N ASP A 219 -21.79 -1.67 10.69
CA ASP A 219 -21.95 -1.86 12.13
C ASP A 219 -20.69 -1.47 12.94
N MET A 220 -19.61 -1.05 12.28
CA MET A 220 -18.37 -0.65 12.94
C MET A 220 -18.51 0.67 13.71
N PRO A 221 -17.77 0.83 14.83
CA PRO A 221 -17.95 1.97 15.72
C PRO A 221 -17.56 3.31 15.08
N CYS A 222 -16.55 3.29 14.22
CA CYS A 222 -15.95 4.48 13.62
C CYS A 222 -15.61 4.24 12.14
N ALA A 223 -15.74 5.29 11.32
CA ALA A 223 -15.26 5.33 9.94
C ALA A 223 -14.60 6.69 9.67
N MET A 224 -13.67 6.71 8.72
CA MET A 224 -12.97 7.94 8.29
C MET A 224 -13.25 8.21 6.82
N ALA A 225 -13.70 9.43 6.50
CA ALA A 225 -13.94 9.89 5.13
C ALA A 225 -12.73 10.68 4.60
N ALA A 226 -12.35 10.42 3.34
CA ALA A 226 -11.23 11.10 2.70
C ALA A 226 -11.63 12.42 2.03
N HIS A 227 -10.65 13.30 1.81
CA HIS A 227 -10.79 14.54 1.05
C HIS A 227 -10.79 14.28 -0.47
N VAL A 228 -11.78 13.53 -0.96
CA VAL A 228 -11.92 13.10 -2.36
C VAL A 228 -13.23 13.62 -2.94
N ILE A 229 -13.20 14.15 -4.17
CA ILE A 229 -14.39 14.57 -4.92
C ILE A 229 -14.97 13.38 -5.68
N TYR A 230 -16.24 13.06 -5.45
CA TYR A 230 -16.96 11.98 -6.15
C TYR A 230 -17.93 12.58 -7.15
N ARG A 231 -17.47 12.87 -8.38
CA ARG A 231 -18.20 13.70 -9.37
C ARG A 231 -19.60 13.19 -9.75
N ALA A 232 -19.85 11.90 -9.60
CA ALA A 232 -21.16 11.31 -9.85
C ALA A 232 -22.19 11.60 -8.75
N ILE A 233 -21.75 12.07 -7.57
CA ILE A 233 -22.58 12.38 -6.39
C ILE A 233 -22.56 13.89 -6.12
N ASP A 234 -21.36 14.45 -5.93
CA ASP A 234 -21.14 15.87 -5.71
C ASP A 234 -19.88 16.30 -6.47
N ARG A 235 -20.01 17.31 -7.33
CA ARG A 235 -18.94 17.76 -8.21
C ARG A 235 -18.07 18.84 -7.59
N ASP A 236 -18.58 19.53 -6.58
CA ASP A 236 -18.01 20.79 -6.12
C ASP A 236 -17.33 20.64 -4.75
N ALA A 237 -17.80 19.69 -3.93
CA ALA A 237 -17.26 19.46 -2.59
C ALA A 237 -16.60 18.08 -2.45
N PRO A 238 -15.47 17.97 -1.72
CA PRO A 238 -14.95 16.67 -1.31
C PRO A 238 -15.92 15.98 -0.35
N ALA A 239 -15.85 14.66 -0.25
CA ALA A 239 -16.75 13.85 0.58
C ALA A 239 -16.87 14.34 2.03
N THR A 240 -15.77 14.80 2.63
CA THR A 240 -15.78 15.34 4.00
C THR A 240 -16.60 16.62 4.16
N ALA A 241 -16.77 17.40 3.09
CA ALA A 241 -17.49 18.68 3.08
C ALA A 241 -18.79 18.63 2.24
N SER A 242 -19.21 17.45 1.80
CA SER A 242 -20.44 17.26 1.02
C SER A 242 -21.53 16.65 1.88
N ARG A 243 -22.57 17.44 2.19
CA ARG A 243 -23.76 16.95 2.89
C ARG A 243 -24.46 15.84 2.11
N THR A 244 -24.51 15.95 0.78
CA THR A 244 -25.09 14.92 -0.09
C THR A 244 -24.35 13.58 0.05
N VAL A 245 -23.01 13.60 0.02
CA VAL A 245 -22.22 12.39 0.21
C VAL A 245 -22.45 11.79 1.61
N ILE A 246 -22.45 12.62 2.65
CA ILE A 246 -22.63 12.14 4.02
C ILE A 246 -24.05 11.62 4.25
N ASP A 247 -25.08 12.43 4.03
CA ASP A 247 -26.47 12.08 4.36
C ASP A 247 -27.03 10.99 3.43
N GLU A 248 -26.88 11.14 2.12
CA GLU A 248 -27.52 10.23 1.16
C GLU A 248 -26.71 8.95 0.96
N ILE A 249 -25.38 9.05 0.93
CA ILE A 249 -24.52 7.90 0.63
C ILE A 249 -24.03 7.21 1.90
N ILE A 250 -23.32 7.91 2.79
CA ILE A 250 -22.73 7.28 3.99
C ILE A 250 -23.84 6.84 4.97
N ARG A 251 -24.72 7.78 5.37
CA ARG A 251 -25.81 7.51 6.31
C ARG A 251 -26.99 6.79 5.66
N GLY A 252 -27.30 7.09 4.39
CA GLY A 252 -28.41 6.51 3.65
C GLY A 252 -28.10 5.15 3.00
N MET A 253 -27.30 5.16 1.94
CA MET A 253 -27.07 4.00 1.08
C MET A 253 -26.15 2.93 1.69
N ILE A 254 -25.07 3.34 2.35
CA ILE A 254 -24.16 2.46 3.09
C ILE A 254 -24.72 2.13 4.47
N ARG A 255 -25.59 3.00 5.02
CA ARG A 255 -26.20 2.86 6.36
C ARG A 255 -25.19 2.81 7.51
N PHE A 256 -24.06 3.48 7.35
CA PHE A 256 -23.10 3.64 8.43
C PHE A 256 -23.60 4.69 9.43
N ASP A 257 -23.99 4.27 10.63
CA ASP A 257 -24.47 5.16 11.70
C ASP A 257 -23.49 5.25 12.90
N GLY A 258 -22.25 4.79 12.72
CA GLY A 258 -21.16 4.97 13.67
C GLY A 258 -20.61 6.41 13.66
N VAL A 259 -19.53 6.64 14.40
CA VAL A 259 -18.82 7.93 14.41
C VAL A 259 -18.13 8.14 13.08
N LEU A 260 -18.46 9.22 12.37
CA LEU A 260 -17.79 9.60 11.13
C LEU A 260 -16.76 10.67 11.44
N MET A 261 -15.49 10.41 11.12
CA MET A 261 -14.42 11.40 11.21
C MET A 261 -13.89 11.80 9.85
N SER A 262 -13.36 13.01 9.75
CA SER A 262 -12.60 13.42 8.56
C SER A 262 -11.21 12.78 8.55
N ASP A 263 -10.61 12.71 7.36
CA ASP A 263 -9.16 12.65 7.23
C ASP A 263 -8.51 13.95 7.73
N ASP A 264 -7.18 14.01 7.71
CA ASP A 264 -6.44 15.17 8.23
C ASP A 264 -6.69 16.43 7.38
N VAL A 265 -7.35 17.43 7.96
CA VAL A 265 -7.64 18.69 7.26
C VAL A 265 -6.36 19.45 6.86
N SER A 266 -5.21 19.14 7.47
CA SER A 266 -3.93 19.71 7.04
C SER A 266 -3.48 19.21 5.66
N ASP A 267 -3.98 18.07 5.18
CA ASP A 267 -3.62 17.51 3.87
C ASP A 267 -4.10 18.38 2.70
N ILE A 268 -5.13 19.19 2.92
CA ILE A 268 -5.74 20.04 1.90
C ILE A 268 -5.64 21.54 2.23
N SER A 269 -4.92 21.91 3.29
CA SER A 269 -4.79 23.30 3.77
C SER A 269 -4.05 24.23 2.79
N ARG A 270 -3.26 23.66 1.86
CA ARG A 270 -2.58 24.42 0.79
C ARG A 270 -3.53 24.94 -0.29
N THR A 271 -4.72 24.36 -0.37
CA THR A 271 -5.67 24.61 -1.47
C THR A 271 -6.96 25.26 -0.96
N HIS A 272 -7.34 25.00 0.30
CA HIS A 272 -8.41 25.75 0.94
C HIS A 272 -8.01 26.16 2.36
N PRO A 273 -8.54 27.30 2.86
CA PRO A 273 -8.30 27.73 4.23
C PRO A 273 -8.76 26.67 5.24
N ILE A 274 -7.88 26.30 6.17
CA ILE A 274 -8.11 25.22 7.12
C ILE A 274 -9.34 25.47 8.03
N ASP A 275 -9.57 26.72 8.42
CA ASP A 275 -10.72 27.17 9.20
C ASP A 275 -12.04 26.99 8.44
N ALA A 276 -12.06 27.33 7.15
CA ALA A 276 -13.23 27.10 6.31
C ALA A 276 -13.51 25.60 6.10
N GLN A 277 -12.45 24.78 5.97
CA GLN A 277 -12.58 23.33 5.84
C GLN A 277 -13.13 22.68 7.09
N VAL A 278 -12.71 23.13 8.29
CA VAL A 278 -13.24 22.64 9.57
C VAL A 278 -14.74 22.90 9.65
N SER A 279 -15.18 24.14 9.41
CA SER A 279 -16.60 24.50 9.42
C SER A 279 -17.39 23.69 8.40
N ALA A 280 -16.94 23.66 7.15
CA ALA A 280 -17.63 22.92 6.08
C ALA A 280 -17.72 21.41 6.37
N THR A 281 -16.67 20.82 6.94
CA THR A 281 -16.63 19.40 7.28
C THR A 281 -17.62 19.06 8.41
N GLN A 282 -17.69 19.91 9.43
CA GLN A 282 -18.62 19.72 10.53
C GLN A 282 -20.07 19.95 10.09
N GLU A 283 -20.32 20.99 9.31
CA GLU A 283 -21.65 21.32 8.76
C GLU A 283 -22.16 20.27 7.77
N ALA A 284 -21.27 19.59 7.04
CA ALA A 284 -21.62 18.49 6.15
C ALA A 284 -22.07 17.23 6.90
N GLY A 285 -21.65 17.05 8.17
CA GLY A 285 -22.11 15.98 9.05
C GLY A 285 -21.04 15.02 9.56
N CYS A 286 -19.75 15.36 9.43
CA CYS A 286 -18.69 14.66 10.15
C CYS A 286 -18.84 14.94 11.67
N ASP A 287 -18.78 13.88 12.48
CA ASP A 287 -18.93 13.94 13.93
C ASP A 287 -17.64 14.46 14.60
N VAL A 288 -16.47 14.19 14.00
CA VAL A 288 -15.14 14.57 14.51
C VAL A 288 -14.22 15.00 13.36
N ILE A 289 -13.48 16.10 13.56
CA ILE A 289 -12.51 16.62 12.61
C ILE A 289 -11.09 16.26 13.06
N LEU A 290 -10.25 15.75 12.16
CA LEU A 290 -8.87 15.40 12.46
C LEU A 290 -7.92 16.49 11.99
N HIS A 291 -7.03 16.94 12.88
CA HIS A 291 -5.89 17.81 12.55
C HIS A 291 -4.61 17.26 13.23
N GLY A 292 -3.71 16.68 12.44
CA GLY A 292 -2.58 15.92 12.96
C GLY A 292 -1.22 16.62 12.89
N SER A 293 -1.13 17.85 12.38
CA SER A 293 0.17 18.49 12.12
C SER A 293 0.95 18.81 13.41
N GLY A 294 0.24 19.24 14.46
CA GLY A 294 0.84 19.79 15.69
C GLY A 294 1.43 21.19 15.50
N ASP A 295 1.12 21.85 14.39
CA ASP A 295 1.45 23.26 14.15
C ASP A 295 0.53 24.16 14.98
N MET A 296 1.10 25.04 15.80
CA MET A 296 0.32 25.85 16.75
C MET A 296 -0.60 26.86 16.06
N ASP A 297 -0.15 27.46 14.96
CA ASP A 297 -0.93 28.48 14.25
C ASP A 297 -2.13 27.83 13.56
N GLU A 298 -1.93 26.66 12.94
CA GLU A 298 -3.04 25.86 12.40
C GLU A 298 -3.97 25.38 13.51
N MET A 299 -3.44 24.82 14.61
CA MET A 299 -4.24 24.33 15.73
C MET A 299 -5.14 25.42 16.30
N GLN A 300 -4.64 26.66 16.44
CA GLN A 300 -5.44 27.79 16.92
C GLN A 300 -6.60 28.10 15.96
N ARG A 301 -6.33 28.18 14.66
CA ARG A 301 -7.37 28.43 13.63
C ARG A 301 -8.42 27.32 13.60
N VAL A 302 -7.98 26.07 13.70
CA VAL A 302 -8.87 24.90 13.76
C VAL A 302 -9.72 24.94 15.03
N ALA A 303 -9.13 25.24 16.19
CA ALA A 303 -9.88 25.34 17.44
C ALA A 303 -10.89 26.48 17.41
N ASP A 304 -10.56 27.62 16.81
CA ASP A 304 -11.47 28.77 16.69
C ASP A 304 -12.68 28.44 15.80
N ALA A 305 -12.46 27.69 14.71
CA ALA A 305 -13.52 27.25 13.80
C ALA A 305 -14.35 26.07 14.32
N ALA A 306 -13.74 25.13 15.06
CA ALA A 306 -14.41 23.91 15.49
C ALA A 306 -15.52 24.17 16.53
N MET A 307 -16.71 23.65 16.24
CA MET A 307 -17.83 23.66 17.18
C MET A 307 -17.72 22.46 18.15
N PRO A 308 -18.37 22.53 19.32
CA PRO A 308 -18.55 21.36 20.19
C PRO A 308 -19.16 20.15 19.46
N LEU A 309 -18.95 18.96 20.01
CA LEU A 309 -19.63 17.74 19.54
C LEU A 309 -21.15 17.97 19.50
N SER A 310 -21.81 17.56 18.41
CA SER A 310 -23.27 17.56 18.35
C SER A 310 -23.86 16.48 19.26
N GLU A 311 -25.15 16.59 19.60
CA GLU A 311 -25.86 15.55 20.39
C GLU A 311 -25.78 14.18 19.70
N ASN A 312 -25.99 14.14 18.38
CA ASN A 312 -25.87 12.92 17.58
C ASN A 312 -24.45 12.34 17.64
N ALA A 313 -23.41 13.19 17.56
CA ALA A 313 -22.03 12.76 17.68
C ALA A 313 -21.75 12.15 19.07
N VAL A 314 -22.26 12.77 20.14
CA VAL A 314 -22.15 12.25 21.51
C VAL A 314 -22.81 10.87 21.63
N GLU A 315 -24.01 10.69 21.08
CA GLU A 315 -24.69 9.38 21.10
C GLU A 315 -23.91 8.30 20.35
N ARG A 316 -23.39 8.63 19.15
CA ARG A 316 -22.53 7.75 18.35
C ARG A 316 -21.27 7.36 19.10
N LEU A 317 -20.61 8.32 19.75
CA LEU A 317 -19.43 8.10 20.56
C LEU A 317 -19.73 7.19 21.76
N HIS A 318 -20.86 7.39 22.43
CA HIS A 318 -21.29 6.50 23.50
C HIS A 318 -21.57 5.07 22.99
N ARG A 319 -22.12 4.92 21.78
CA ARG A 319 -22.29 3.59 21.14
C ARG A 319 -20.94 2.95 20.84
N ALA A 320 -20.02 3.70 20.26
CA ALA A 320 -18.66 3.24 19.97
C ALA A 320 -17.95 2.78 21.26
N GLU A 321 -18.04 3.56 22.34
CA GLU A 321 -17.41 3.20 23.62
C GLU A 321 -17.96 1.88 24.20
N ARG A 322 -19.26 1.60 24.04
CA ARG A 322 -19.84 0.31 24.49
C ARG A 322 -19.28 -0.90 23.73
N MET A 323 -18.70 -0.69 22.54
CA MET A 323 -18.01 -1.75 21.80
C MET A 323 -16.59 -2.00 22.31
N ARG A 324 -15.99 -1.02 23.00
CA ARG A 324 -14.66 -1.14 23.61
C ARG A 324 -14.74 -1.96 24.89
N ARG A 325 -14.51 -3.27 24.75
CA ARG A 325 -14.53 -4.21 25.89
C ARG A 325 -13.18 -4.28 26.56
N ARG A 326 -13.17 -4.76 27.82
CA ARG A 326 -11.92 -5.15 28.48
C ARG A 326 -11.19 -6.19 27.59
N PRO A 327 -9.88 -6.04 27.35
CA PRO A 327 -9.15 -6.94 26.48
C PRO A 327 -9.30 -8.39 26.95
N SER A 328 -9.57 -9.29 26.01
CA SER A 328 -9.44 -10.72 26.28
C SER A 328 -7.96 -11.07 26.49
N ALA A 329 -7.66 -11.94 27.45
CA ALA A 329 -6.28 -12.35 27.71
C ALA A 329 -5.74 -13.17 26.52
N ILE A 330 -4.51 -12.86 26.09
CA ILE A 330 -3.76 -13.65 25.11
C ILE A 330 -2.33 -13.82 25.62
N ASP A 331 -1.71 -14.96 25.31
CA ASP A 331 -0.26 -15.13 25.43
C ASP A 331 0.39 -14.45 24.22
N LEU A 332 1.07 -13.33 24.44
CA LEU A 332 1.67 -12.53 23.36
C LEU A 332 2.76 -13.31 22.61
N ALA A 333 3.57 -14.10 23.32
CA ALA A 333 4.66 -14.85 22.71
C ALA A 333 4.11 -15.98 21.85
N GLU A 334 3.12 -16.72 22.37
CA GLU A 334 2.47 -17.79 21.60
C GLU A 334 1.69 -17.26 20.41
N THR A 335 0.97 -16.15 20.58
CA THR A 335 0.20 -15.51 19.51
C THR A 335 1.14 -15.02 18.40
N ALA A 336 2.28 -14.43 18.76
CA ALA A 336 3.30 -14.00 17.81
C ALA A 336 3.93 -15.17 17.05
N ARG A 337 4.25 -16.28 17.74
CA ARG A 337 4.76 -17.50 17.08
C ARG A 337 3.77 -18.09 16.08
N LYS A 338 2.49 -18.22 16.48
CA LYS A 338 1.43 -18.71 15.58
C LYS A 338 1.26 -17.80 14.38
N LEU A 339 1.27 -16.49 14.58
CA LEU A 339 1.21 -15.55 13.47
C LEU A 339 2.40 -15.76 12.52
N GLU A 340 3.62 -15.86 13.03
CA GLU A 340 4.81 -16.11 12.21
C GLU A 340 4.69 -17.40 11.39
N GLU A 341 4.17 -18.48 11.98
CA GLU A 341 3.88 -19.73 11.25
C GLU A 341 2.84 -19.53 10.14
N LEU A 342 1.74 -18.83 10.44
CA LEU A 342 0.69 -18.53 9.47
C LEU A 342 1.15 -17.58 8.36
N LEU A 343 2.22 -16.82 8.54
CA LEU A 343 2.77 -15.94 7.50
C LEU A 343 3.81 -16.62 6.58
N LYS A 344 4.32 -17.82 6.92
CA LYS A 344 5.31 -18.54 6.09
C LYS A 344 4.72 -19.00 4.73
N PRO A 345 5.43 -18.88 3.59
CA PRO A 345 4.91 -19.35 2.31
C PRO A 345 4.50 -20.84 2.32
N LEU A 346 3.35 -21.18 1.71
CA LEU A 346 2.97 -22.57 1.45
C LEU A 346 4.03 -23.20 0.52
N GLY A 347 4.65 -24.30 0.96
CA GLY A 347 5.70 -25.00 0.19
C GLY A 347 7.11 -24.90 0.79
N ALA A 348 7.31 -24.09 1.83
CA ALA A 348 8.55 -24.10 2.62
C ALA A 348 8.57 -25.30 3.59
N ARG A 349 8.51 -26.54 3.07
CA ARG A 349 9.11 -27.66 3.80
C ARG A 349 10.60 -27.38 3.88
N ALA A 350 11.14 -27.46 5.10
CA ALA A 350 12.52 -27.23 5.47
C ALA A 350 13.50 -27.63 4.36
N ARG A 351 14.03 -26.64 3.63
CA ARG A 351 15.32 -26.78 2.96
C ARG A 351 16.32 -25.99 3.78
N GLN A 352 17.08 -26.72 4.59
CA GLN A 352 18.37 -26.26 5.08
C GLN A 352 19.23 -25.92 3.87
N SER A 353 19.56 -24.64 3.67
CA SER A 353 20.68 -24.17 2.85
C SER A 353 20.89 -22.65 3.02
N GLY A 354 21.70 -22.29 4.01
CA GLY A 354 22.77 -21.28 3.86
C GLY A 354 22.49 -19.84 3.40
N THR A 355 21.26 -19.32 3.40
CA THR A 355 21.01 -17.93 2.96
C THR A 355 20.64 -17.03 4.14
N THR A 356 21.44 -16.00 4.42
CA THR A 356 21.22 -15.10 5.57
C THR A 356 20.06 -14.12 5.30
N ARG A 357 19.37 -13.65 6.35
CA ARG A 357 18.33 -12.60 6.26
C ARG A 357 18.80 -11.34 5.52
N SER A 358 20.12 -11.06 5.56
CA SER A 358 20.73 -9.92 4.86
C SER A 358 20.73 -10.11 3.34
N SER A 359 20.99 -11.32 2.84
CA SER A 359 21.01 -11.59 1.39
C SER A 359 19.61 -11.54 0.76
N GLU A 360 18.55 -11.88 1.50
CA GLU A 360 17.17 -11.74 1.03
C GLU A 360 16.77 -10.27 0.88
N ILE A 361 17.13 -9.42 1.86
CA ILE A 361 16.88 -7.97 1.78
C ILE A 361 17.62 -7.36 0.59
N VAL A 362 18.89 -7.74 0.39
CA VAL A 362 19.67 -7.29 -0.77
C VAL A 362 18.98 -7.67 -2.07
N GLY A 363 18.56 -8.94 -2.21
CA GLY A 363 17.87 -9.41 -3.41
C GLY A 363 16.56 -8.66 -3.68
N ASN A 364 15.74 -8.43 -2.67
CA ASN A 364 14.46 -7.73 -2.82
C ASN A 364 14.65 -6.26 -3.22
N VAL A 365 15.61 -5.58 -2.59
CA VAL A 365 15.89 -4.17 -2.89
C VAL A 365 16.51 -4.03 -4.28
N ALA A 366 17.44 -4.92 -4.66
CA ALA A 366 18.01 -4.94 -6.00
C ALA A 366 16.92 -5.17 -7.06
N LYS A 367 16.01 -6.13 -6.86
CA LYS A 367 14.87 -6.35 -7.76
C LYS A 367 13.95 -5.13 -7.88
N LYS A 368 13.74 -4.37 -6.80
CA LYS A 368 12.97 -3.13 -6.87
C LYS A 368 13.65 -2.11 -7.79
N ILE A 369 14.93 -1.84 -7.56
CA ILE A 369 15.69 -0.85 -8.33
C ILE A 369 15.83 -1.28 -9.79
N GLU A 370 16.04 -2.57 -10.04
CA GLU A 370 15.99 -3.15 -11.39
C GLU A 370 14.69 -2.78 -12.10
N ARG A 371 13.53 -2.95 -11.46
CA ARG A 371 12.23 -2.57 -12.05
C ARG A 371 12.14 -1.08 -12.32
N ASP A 372 12.62 -0.24 -11.40
CA ASP A 372 12.60 1.21 -11.57
C ASP A 372 13.50 1.67 -12.74
N ILE A 373 14.65 1.04 -12.97
CA ILE A 373 15.49 1.25 -14.14
C ILE A 373 14.77 0.82 -15.43
N VAL A 374 14.21 -0.39 -15.43
CA VAL A 374 13.62 -1.00 -16.62
C VAL A 374 12.37 -0.25 -17.09
N LEU A 375 11.53 0.21 -16.15
CA LEU A 375 10.31 0.97 -16.44
C LEU A 375 10.58 2.47 -16.69
N GLY A 376 11.85 2.89 -16.73
CA GLY A 376 12.24 4.28 -17.01
C GLY A 376 11.98 5.26 -15.87
N ARG A 377 11.79 4.77 -14.63
CA ARG A 377 11.70 5.62 -13.43
C ARG A 377 13.09 6.10 -12.97
N ILE A 378 14.13 5.33 -13.28
CA ILE A 378 15.54 5.72 -13.16
C ILE A 378 16.13 5.65 -14.57
N LEU A 379 16.62 6.78 -15.07
CA LEU A 379 17.01 6.93 -16.46
C LEU A 379 18.43 6.40 -16.74
N PRO A 380 18.75 6.04 -18.00
CA PRO A 380 20.12 5.73 -18.38
C PRO A 380 21.06 6.89 -18.04
N LYS A 381 22.28 6.57 -17.57
CA LYS A 381 23.29 7.51 -17.06
C LYS A 381 22.92 8.21 -15.74
N GLU A 382 21.74 7.99 -15.19
CA GLU A 382 21.37 8.47 -13.86
C GLU A 382 22.19 7.75 -12.78
N ARG A 383 22.44 8.45 -11.67
CA ARG A 383 23.23 7.93 -10.54
C ARG A 383 22.32 7.40 -9.46
N ILE A 384 22.74 6.30 -8.85
CA ILE A 384 22.11 5.68 -7.69
C ILE A 384 23.11 5.79 -6.54
N MET A 385 22.81 6.66 -5.59
CA MET A 385 23.71 6.96 -4.48
C MET A 385 23.47 6.01 -3.30
N GLU A 386 24.53 5.60 -2.60
CA GLU A 386 24.40 4.77 -1.39
C GLU A 386 23.48 5.41 -0.36
N ASP A 387 23.60 6.72 -0.15
CA ASP A 387 22.81 7.45 0.84
C ASP A 387 21.33 7.53 0.43
N GLU A 388 20.99 7.62 -0.85
CA GLU A 388 19.60 7.56 -1.32
C GLU A 388 18.95 6.21 -1.00
N LEU A 389 19.70 5.10 -1.12
CA LEU A 389 19.20 3.79 -0.74
C LEU A 389 19.02 3.68 0.78
N VAL A 390 19.97 4.20 1.56
CA VAL A 390 19.91 4.18 3.03
C VAL A 390 18.72 4.97 3.56
N TYR A 391 18.55 6.22 3.10
CA TYR A 391 17.51 7.12 3.61
C TYR A 391 16.15 6.87 2.93
N GLY A 392 16.14 6.62 1.62
CA GLY A 392 14.90 6.43 0.85
C GLY A 392 14.25 5.07 1.04
N LEU A 393 15.02 4.01 1.27
CA LEU A 393 14.50 2.65 1.45
C LEU A 393 14.71 2.10 2.87
N GLY A 394 15.31 2.88 3.77
CA GLY A 394 15.50 2.52 5.18
C GLY A 394 16.44 1.34 5.41
N VAL A 395 17.36 1.07 4.47
CA VAL A 395 18.32 -0.05 4.58
C VAL A 395 19.62 0.38 5.25
N LYS A 396 20.32 -0.55 5.91
CA LYS A 396 21.64 -0.27 6.48
C LYS A 396 22.67 -0.01 5.36
N ARG A 397 23.68 0.83 5.61
CA ARG A 397 24.71 1.19 4.62
C ARG A 397 25.43 0.00 3.97
N HIS A 398 25.69 -1.08 4.71
CA HIS A 398 26.28 -2.29 4.13
C HIS A 398 25.31 -3.05 3.20
N VAL A 399 24.00 -2.97 3.45
CA VAL A 399 22.96 -3.52 2.56
C VAL A 399 22.87 -2.68 1.28
N ALA A 400 22.88 -1.35 1.39
CA ALA A 400 22.91 -0.46 0.22
C ALA A 400 24.11 -0.77 -0.70
N ARG A 401 25.30 -0.97 -0.13
CA ARG A 401 26.50 -1.39 -0.90
C ARG A 401 26.31 -2.74 -1.58
N ALA A 402 25.80 -3.73 -0.85
CA ALA A 402 25.56 -5.06 -1.40
C ALA A 402 24.49 -5.03 -2.51
N VAL A 403 23.49 -4.15 -2.41
CA VAL A 403 22.49 -3.90 -3.47
C VAL A 403 23.15 -3.31 -4.72
N LEU A 404 23.99 -2.28 -4.58
CA LEU A 404 24.69 -1.69 -5.72
C LEU A 404 25.64 -2.70 -6.38
N GLN A 405 26.31 -3.55 -5.59
CA GLN A 405 27.13 -4.65 -6.09
C GLN A 405 26.30 -5.68 -6.85
N GLU A 406 25.13 -6.05 -6.32
CA GLU A 406 24.22 -6.99 -6.97
C GLU A 406 23.68 -6.44 -8.30
N LEU A 407 23.29 -5.17 -8.35
CA LEU A 407 22.88 -4.49 -9.58
C LEU A 407 24.02 -4.38 -10.61
N ALA A 408 25.26 -4.22 -10.15
CA ALA A 408 26.42 -4.20 -11.03
C ALA A 408 26.70 -5.60 -11.58
N ARG A 409 26.49 -6.64 -10.76
CA ARG A 409 26.61 -8.05 -11.17
C ARG A 409 25.61 -8.43 -12.25
N THR A 410 24.39 -7.88 -12.21
CA THR A 410 23.38 -8.07 -13.26
C THR A 410 23.63 -7.20 -14.50
N GLY A 411 24.64 -6.33 -14.48
CA GLY A 411 25.03 -5.51 -15.64
C GLY A 411 24.18 -4.26 -15.87
N LEU A 412 23.18 -3.99 -15.00
CA LEU A 412 22.28 -2.83 -15.11
C LEU A 412 22.96 -1.51 -14.73
N VAL A 413 23.96 -1.57 -13.85
CA VAL A 413 24.70 -0.39 -13.40
C VAL A 413 26.21 -0.62 -13.47
N LYS A 414 26.97 0.45 -13.56
CA LYS A 414 28.43 0.47 -13.40
C LYS A 414 28.77 1.16 -12.08
N LEU A 415 29.56 0.52 -11.24
CA LEU A 415 30.07 1.15 -10.01
C LEU A 415 31.11 2.22 -10.35
N GLU A 416 30.95 3.42 -9.78
CA GLU A 416 31.95 4.48 -9.84
C GLU A 416 32.61 4.65 -8.45
N PRO A 417 33.95 4.59 -8.36
CA PRO A 417 34.64 4.75 -7.08
C PRO A 417 34.24 6.05 -6.37
N TYR A 418 33.81 5.92 -5.11
CA TYR A 418 33.40 7.03 -4.23
C TYR A 418 32.19 7.85 -4.74
N ARG A 419 31.44 7.34 -5.73
CA ARG A 419 30.34 8.06 -6.39
C ARG A 419 29.06 7.25 -6.59
N GLY A 420 28.97 6.04 -6.02
CA GLY A 420 27.78 5.18 -6.13
C GLY A 420 27.78 4.33 -7.40
N ALA A 421 26.60 4.12 -7.99
CA ALA A 421 26.45 3.40 -9.25
C ALA A 421 25.80 4.27 -10.32
N VAL A 422 26.18 4.10 -11.58
CA VAL A 422 25.58 4.78 -12.74
C VAL A 422 24.81 3.76 -13.57
N VAL A 423 23.55 4.04 -13.90
CA VAL A 423 22.75 3.18 -14.79
C VAL A 423 23.42 3.10 -16.15
N ARG A 424 23.66 1.86 -16.61
CA ARG A 424 24.37 1.61 -17.86
C ARG A 424 23.56 2.13 -19.05
N HIS A 425 24.27 2.66 -20.03
CA HIS A 425 23.71 3.03 -21.33
C HIS A 425 24.46 2.25 -22.40
N LEU A 426 23.74 1.43 -23.16
CA LEU A 426 24.27 0.71 -24.32
C LEU A 426 24.12 1.57 -25.56
N SER A 427 25.16 1.63 -26.40
CA SER A 427 25.05 2.31 -27.69
C SER A 427 24.16 1.51 -28.65
N PRO A 428 23.60 2.13 -29.70
CA PRO A 428 22.85 1.39 -30.72
C PRO A 428 23.65 0.22 -31.33
N ASP A 429 24.96 0.38 -31.51
CA ASP A 429 25.85 -0.68 -32.00
C ASP A 429 26.03 -1.82 -30.99
N ASP A 430 26.11 -1.52 -29.69
CA ASP A 430 26.13 -2.55 -28.64
C ASP A 430 24.80 -3.32 -28.59
N LEU A 431 23.67 -2.63 -28.79
CA LEU A 431 22.34 -3.24 -28.80
C LEU A 431 22.16 -4.20 -29.97
N VAL A 432 22.64 -3.85 -31.17
CA VAL A 432 22.65 -4.76 -32.34
C VAL A 432 23.45 -6.02 -32.03
N LYS A 433 24.69 -5.87 -31.54
CA LYS A 433 25.55 -7.02 -31.19
C LYS A 433 24.91 -7.92 -30.14
N LEU A 434 24.26 -7.33 -29.13
CA LEU A 434 23.60 -8.08 -28.07
C LEU A 434 22.35 -8.81 -28.57
N HIS A 435 21.57 -8.15 -29.44
CA HIS A 435 20.40 -8.75 -30.08
C HIS A 435 20.79 -9.94 -30.97
N ASP A 436 21.86 -9.85 -31.75
CA ASP A 436 22.34 -10.95 -32.59
C ASP A 436 22.68 -12.20 -31.77
N VAL A 437 23.36 -12.01 -30.63
CA VAL A 437 23.68 -13.11 -29.70
C VAL A 437 22.42 -13.69 -29.07
N ARG A 438 21.47 -12.84 -28.65
CA ARG A 438 20.18 -13.26 -28.07
C ARG A 438 19.41 -14.14 -29.05
N GLN A 439 19.30 -13.73 -30.32
CA GLN A 439 18.60 -14.49 -31.36
C GLN A 439 19.20 -15.88 -31.59
N LEU A 440 20.54 -15.98 -31.65
CA LEU A 440 21.23 -17.26 -31.79
C LEU A 440 20.97 -18.19 -30.59
N LEU A 441 21.00 -17.64 -29.37
CA LEU A 441 20.78 -18.42 -28.16
C LEU A 441 19.32 -18.89 -28.03
N ILE A 442 18.35 -18.05 -28.36
CA ILE A 442 16.92 -18.42 -28.33
C ILE A 442 16.63 -19.53 -29.34
N ALA A 443 17.15 -19.42 -30.57
CA ALA A 443 17.00 -20.47 -31.57
C ALA A 443 17.58 -21.80 -31.07
N ALA A 444 18.76 -21.76 -30.43
CA ALA A 444 19.36 -22.95 -29.82
C ALA A 444 18.57 -23.48 -28.60
N ALA A 445 17.95 -22.60 -27.82
CA ALA A 445 17.14 -22.94 -26.65
C ALA A 445 15.88 -23.73 -27.06
N VAL A 446 15.10 -23.20 -28.01
CA VAL A 446 13.84 -23.82 -28.44
C VAL A 446 14.05 -25.24 -28.96
N GLN A 447 15.12 -25.49 -29.72
CA GLN A 447 15.46 -26.81 -30.25
C GLN A 447 15.76 -27.87 -29.18
N ARG A 448 15.92 -27.46 -27.92
CA ARG A 448 16.21 -28.37 -26.79
C ARG A 448 15.00 -28.66 -25.91
N ILE A 449 13.87 -27.99 -26.15
CA ILE A 449 12.64 -28.23 -25.39
C ILE A 449 12.20 -29.67 -25.61
N ARG A 450 11.98 -30.40 -24.52
CA ARG A 450 11.50 -31.79 -24.58
C ARG A 450 9.98 -31.81 -24.75
N LEU A 451 9.53 -32.41 -25.85
CA LEU A 451 8.12 -32.62 -26.14
C LEU A 451 7.67 -34.07 -25.83
N PRO A 452 6.40 -34.27 -25.41
CA PRO A 452 5.44 -33.24 -25.04
C PRO A 452 5.84 -32.54 -23.73
N VAL A 453 5.54 -31.24 -23.62
CA VAL A 453 5.76 -30.50 -22.39
C VAL A 453 4.87 -31.07 -21.27
N SER A 454 5.39 -31.11 -20.05
CA SER A 454 4.61 -31.63 -18.91
C SER A 454 3.33 -30.79 -18.68
N PRO A 455 2.21 -31.40 -18.27
CA PRO A 455 0.98 -30.67 -17.96
C PRO A 455 1.18 -29.57 -16.90
N VAL A 456 2.09 -29.79 -15.95
CA VAL A 456 2.43 -28.80 -14.92
C VAL A 456 3.08 -27.55 -15.52
N LEU A 457 4.03 -27.72 -16.44
CA LEU A 457 4.67 -26.61 -17.12
C LEU A 457 3.69 -25.91 -18.08
N MET A 458 2.86 -26.66 -18.79
CA MET A 458 1.82 -26.09 -19.65
C MET A 458 0.86 -25.21 -18.85
N ASN A 459 0.37 -25.67 -17.70
CA ASN A 459 -0.49 -24.88 -16.82
C ASN A 459 0.19 -23.60 -16.31
N LYS A 460 1.51 -23.65 -16.05
CA LYS A 460 2.26 -22.45 -15.62
C LYS A 460 2.40 -21.43 -16.74
N LEU A 461 2.71 -21.87 -17.97
CA LEU A 461 2.78 -21.01 -19.15
C LEU A 461 1.43 -20.34 -19.42
N GLU A 462 0.35 -21.12 -19.36
CA GLU A 462 -1.01 -20.63 -19.54
C GLU A 462 -1.40 -19.60 -18.46
N HIS A 463 -1.03 -19.86 -17.21
CA HIS A 463 -1.28 -18.93 -16.11
C HIS A 463 -0.50 -17.62 -16.28
N ALA A 464 0.80 -17.69 -16.60
CA ALA A 464 1.62 -16.51 -16.85
C ALA A 464 1.08 -15.68 -18.02
N ARG A 465 0.71 -16.34 -19.13
CA ARG A 465 0.07 -15.70 -20.29
C ARG A 465 -1.23 -14.98 -19.92
N GLN A 466 -2.11 -15.65 -19.16
CA GLN A 466 -3.40 -15.08 -18.79
C GLN A 466 -3.25 -13.87 -17.86
N ILE A 467 -2.32 -13.93 -16.89
CA ILE A 467 -2.04 -12.77 -16.03
C ILE A 467 -1.39 -11.66 -16.84
N HIS A 468 -0.44 -11.96 -17.74
CA HIS A 468 0.19 -10.96 -18.61
C HIS A 468 -0.86 -10.21 -19.45
N ARG A 469 -1.78 -10.93 -20.10
CA ARG A 469 -2.91 -10.34 -20.83
C ARG A 469 -3.80 -9.50 -19.94
N SER A 470 -4.21 -10.02 -18.79
CA SER A 470 -5.06 -9.29 -17.86
C SER A 470 -4.37 -7.99 -17.41
N ALA A 471 -3.08 -8.07 -17.08
CA ALA A 471 -2.26 -6.93 -16.69
C ALA A 471 -2.18 -5.88 -17.80
N ILE A 472 -2.01 -6.26 -19.07
CA ILE A 472 -2.06 -5.33 -20.21
C ILE A 472 -3.45 -4.66 -20.32
N SER A 473 -4.53 -5.44 -20.20
CA SER A 473 -5.90 -4.91 -20.35
C SER A 473 -6.26 -3.86 -19.29
N VAL A 474 -5.82 -4.07 -18.05
CA VAL A 474 -5.96 -3.09 -16.97
C VAL A 474 -4.79 -2.11 -16.93
N GLY A 475 -3.83 -2.26 -17.84
CA GLY A 475 -2.50 -1.64 -17.97
C GLY A 475 -1.71 -1.45 -16.69
N ASP A 476 -1.68 -2.51 -15.90
CA ASP A 476 -0.62 -2.74 -14.93
C ASP A 476 0.66 -3.15 -15.68
N LEU A 477 1.43 -2.13 -16.11
CA LEU A 477 2.67 -2.35 -16.86
C LEU A 477 3.72 -3.12 -16.05
N GLU A 478 3.70 -2.98 -14.72
CA GLU A 478 4.64 -3.66 -13.84
C GLU A 478 4.33 -5.16 -13.79
N LEU A 479 3.07 -5.52 -13.57
CA LEU A 479 2.65 -6.92 -13.61
C LEU A 479 2.78 -7.50 -15.01
N ALA A 480 2.45 -6.75 -16.06
CA ALA A 480 2.61 -7.18 -17.45
C ALA A 480 4.06 -7.56 -17.73
N TYR A 481 5.02 -6.69 -17.39
CA TYR A 481 6.45 -6.96 -17.55
C TYR A 481 6.92 -8.18 -16.74
N VAL A 482 6.50 -8.29 -15.47
CA VAL A 482 6.88 -9.42 -14.61
C VAL A 482 6.38 -10.75 -15.17
N GLN A 483 5.15 -10.79 -15.69
CA GLN A 483 4.55 -12.02 -16.20
C GLN A 483 5.02 -12.39 -17.60
N ASP A 484 5.33 -11.41 -18.45
CA ASP A 484 6.00 -11.65 -19.73
C ASP A 484 7.34 -12.37 -19.51
N ARG A 485 8.17 -11.85 -18.60
CA ARG A 485 9.41 -12.52 -18.23
C ARG A 485 9.19 -13.91 -17.63
N ALA A 486 8.21 -14.05 -16.73
CA ALA A 486 7.92 -15.35 -16.14
C ALA A 486 7.52 -16.38 -17.21
N PHE A 487 6.79 -15.97 -18.24
CA PHE A 487 6.44 -16.82 -19.37
C PHE A 487 7.68 -17.30 -20.13
N HIS A 488 8.58 -16.37 -20.50
CA HIS A 488 9.82 -16.71 -21.21
C HIS A 488 10.79 -17.52 -20.35
N ASP A 489 10.91 -17.23 -19.06
CA ASP A 489 11.71 -18.01 -18.11
C ASP A 489 11.25 -19.47 -18.03
N LEU A 490 9.93 -19.72 -18.05
CA LEU A 490 9.36 -21.07 -18.07
C LEU A 490 9.70 -21.80 -19.38
N LEU A 491 9.72 -21.11 -20.53
CA LEU A 491 10.19 -21.69 -21.80
C LEU A 491 11.67 -22.07 -21.73
N LEU A 492 12.51 -21.23 -21.12
CA LEU A 492 13.93 -21.51 -20.93
C LEU A 492 14.17 -22.67 -19.96
N GLU A 493 13.39 -22.78 -18.88
CA GLU A 493 13.43 -23.93 -17.97
C GLU A 493 13.13 -25.25 -18.71
N ALA A 494 12.20 -25.22 -19.68
CA ALA A 494 11.82 -26.38 -20.48
C ALA A 494 12.97 -26.97 -21.32
N THR A 495 14.02 -26.18 -21.58
CA THR A 495 15.21 -26.62 -22.32
C THR A 495 16.10 -27.57 -21.53
N GLY A 496 15.98 -27.55 -20.19
CA GLY A 496 16.85 -28.28 -19.27
C GLY A 496 18.34 -27.90 -19.36
N ASN A 497 18.68 -26.76 -19.98
CA ASN A 497 20.06 -26.29 -20.12
C ASN A 497 20.25 -24.96 -19.37
N GLU A 498 20.71 -25.06 -18.13
CA GLU A 498 20.93 -23.91 -17.25
C GLU A 498 21.97 -22.91 -17.80
N PHE A 499 22.93 -23.37 -18.62
CA PHE A 499 23.93 -22.49 -19.21
C PHE A 499 23.34 -21.63 -20.32
N ILE A 500 22.50 -22.22 -21.19
CA ILE A 500 21.80 -21.46 -22.23
C ILE A 500 20.82 -20.47 -21.60
N ALA A 501 20.03 -20.92 -20.63
CA ALA A 501 19.09 -20.06 -19.92
C ALA A 501 19.80 -18.86 -19.28
N ARG A 502 20.92 -19.12 -18.57
CA ARG A 502 21.74 -18.06 -17.97
C ARG A 502 22.33 -17.10 -19.01
N SER A 503 22.85 -17.61 -20.13
CA SER A 503 23.39 -16.75 -21.19
C SER A 503 22.32 -15.87 -21.84
N ILE A 504 21.09 -16.38 -21.98
CA ILE A 504 19.96 -15.58 -22.46
C ILE A 504 19.59 -14.52 -21.43
N HIS A 505 19.50 -14.86 -20.15
CA HIS A 505 19.24 -13.88 -19.07
C HIS A 505 20.27 -12.75 -19.01
N ASP A 506 21.55 -13.07 -19.27
CA ASP A 506 22.62 -12.08 -19.33
C ASP A 506 22.45 -11.14 -20.55
N CYS A 507 21.97 -11.65 -21.68
CA CYS A 507 21.62 -10.82 -22.85
C CYS A 507 20.37 -9.96 -22.58
N ASP A 508 19.32 -10.57 -22.03
CA ASP A 508 18.07 -9.90 -21.70
C ASP A 508 18.32 -8.73 -20.75
N ALA A 509 19.24 -8.85 -19.79
CA ALA A 509 19.60 -7.78 -18.85
C ALA A 509 19.96 -6.46 -19.53
N GLY A 510 20.64 -6.50 -20.67
CA GLY A 510 20.97 -5.31 -21.47
C GLY A 510 19.81 -4.81 -22.35
N MET A 511 18.82 -5.65 -22.61
CA MET A 511 17.67 -5.36 -23.48
C MET A 511 16.37 -5.05 -22.72
N ARG A 512 16.33 -5.21 -21.40
CA ARG A 512 15.11 -5.09 -20.58
C ARG A 512 14.33 -3.79 -20.81
N SER A 513 15.02 -2.66 -20.96
CA SER A 513 14.36 -1.37 -21.20
C SER A 513 13.66 -1.31 -22.58
N ILE A 514 14.17 -2.04 -23.58
CA ILE A 514 13.54 -2.15 -24.91
C ILE A 514 12.28 -3.01 -24.79
N ASP A 515 12.42 -4.18 -24.15
CA ASP A 515 11.30 -5.11 -23.95
C ASP A 515 10.18 -4.41 -23.13
N ALA A 516 10.53 -3.68 -22.07
CA ALA A 516 9.55 -2.93 -21.27
C ALA A 516 8.92 -1.74 -22.02
N ALA A 517 9.70 -1.02 -22.84
CA ALA A 517 9.15 0.06 -23.67
C ALA A 517 8.14 -0.46 -24.70
N SER A 518 8.28 -1.71 -25.15
CA SER A 518 7.31 -2.32 -26.07
C SER A 518 5.91 -2.46 -25.47
N LEU A 519 5.82 -2.66 -24.15
CA LEU A 519 4.55 -2.71 -23.41
C LEU A 519 3.82 -1.37 -23.37
N MET A 520 4.51 -0.28 -23.70
CA MET A 520 3.97 1.08 -23.78
C MET A 520 3.66 1.51 -25.22
N ALA A 521 4.01 0.69 -26.22
CA ALA A 521 3.77 0.99 -27.62
C ALA A 521 2.52 0.24 -28.11
N ASP A 522 1.41 0.95 -28.30
CA ASP A 522 0.12 0.38 -28.74
C ASP A 522 0.24 -0.47 -30.01
N THR A 523 1.20 -0.15 -30.89
CA THR A 523 1.49 -0.88 -32.13
C THR A 523 2.14 -2.25 -31.92
N LEU A 524 2.67 -2.54 -30.74
CA LEU A 524 3.41 -3.76 -30.41
C LEU A 524 2.67 -4.67 -29.43
N VAL A 525 1.78 -4.11 -28.60
CA VAL A 525 1.08 -4.84 -27.54
C VAL A 525 0.20 -5.97 -28.10
N GLU A 526 -0.68 -5.67 -29.06
CA GLU A 526 -1.57 -6.69 -29.65
C GLU A 526 -0.80 -7.81 -30.38
N PRO A 527 0.22 -7.50 -31.23
CA PRO A 527 1.08 -8.53 -31.79
C PRO A 527 1.76 -9.42 -30.74
N SER A 528 2.26 -8.83 -29.65
CA SER A 528 2.94 -9.55 -28.57
C SER A 528 2.00 -10.56 -27.90
N LEU A 529 0.78 -10.13 -27.56
CA LEU A 529 -0.25 -11.00 -26.99
C LEU A 529 -0.63 -12.16 -27.91
N ALA A 530 -0.77 -11.89 -29.22
CA ALA A 530 -1.06 -12.91 -30.21
C ALA A 530 0.10 -13.91 -30.36
N GLU A 531 1.34 -13.45 -30.24
CA GLU A 531 2.53 -14.30 -30.28
C GLU A 531 2.59 -15.25 -29.07
N HIS A 532 2.31 -14.78 -27.85
CA HIS A 532 2.26 -15.67 -26.68
C HIS A 532 1.20 -16.79 -26.84
N ASP A 533 0.05 -16.48 -27.44
CA ASP A 533 -0.99 -17.48 -27.73
C ASP A 533 -0.52 -18.54 -28.70
N GLU A 534 0.11 -18.09 -29.77
CA GLU A 534 0.62 -18.97 -30.80
C GLU A 534 1.81 -19.79 -30.30
N MET A 535 2.60 -19.29 -29.34
CA MET A 535 3.67 -20.06 -28.69
C MET A 535 3.10 -21.21 -27.84
N VAL A 536 2.06 -20.95 -27.03
CA VAL A 536 1.38 -22.01 -26.27
C VAL A 536 0.81 -23.06 -27.22
N LYS A 537 0.12 -22.61 -28.29
CA LYS A 537 -0.43 -23.50 -29.30
C LYS A 537 0.63 -24.32 -30.02
N ALA A 538 1.79 -23.74 -30.35
CA ALA A 538 2.90 -24.47 -30.96
C ALA A 538 3.45 -25.58 -30.04
N LEU A 539 3.44 -25.37 -28.72
CA LEU A 539 3.82 -26.40 -27.74
C LEU A 539 2.77 -27.52 -27.64
N GLU A 540 1.48 -27.18 -27.72
CA GLU A 540 0.37 -28.15 -27.76
C GLU A 540 0.43 -29.00 -29.04
N ASP A 541 0.67 -28.35 -30.18
CA ASP A 541 0.83 -28.95 -31.51
C ASP A 541 2.16 -29.71 -31.66
N GLN A 542 3.07 -29.59 -30.67
CA GLN A 542 4.40 -30.19 -30.67
C GLN A 542 5.31 -29.73 -31.83
N ASP A 543 5.16 -28.47 -32.25
CA ASP A 543 5.86 -27.86 -33.38
C ASP A 543 6.95 -26.87 -32.90
N LEU A 544 8.17 -27.40 -32.68
CA LEU A 544 9.32 -26.58 -32.27
C LEU A 544 9.82 -25.65 -33.37
N GLU A 545 9.56 -25.95 -34.64
CA GLU A 545 9.98 -25.08 -35.74
C GLU A 545 9.15 -23.79 -35.72
N ARG A 546 7.83 -23.94 -35.59
CA ARG A 546 6.91 -22.80 -35.43
C ARG A 546 7.19 -22.03 -34.14
N LEU A 547 7.40 -22.72 -33.02
CA LEU A 547 7.75 -22.07 -31.75
C LEU A 547 9.03 -21.23 -31.89
N GLY A 548 10.06 -21.76 -32.55
CA GLY A 548 11.32 -21.05 -32.75
C GLY A 548 11.16 -19.76 -33.56
N LYS A 549 10.35 -19.80 -34.63
CA LYS A 549 10.01 -18.62 -35.44
C LYS A 549 9.24 -17.57 -34.62
N LEU A 550 8.28 -18.02 -33.80
CA LEU A 550 7.51 -17.14 -32.92
C LEU A 550 8.39 -16.45 -31.88
N CYS A 551 9.25 -17.21 -31.17
CA CYS A 551 10.16 -16.62 -30.18
C CYS A 551 11.13 -15.62 -30.83
N ALA A 552 11.69 -15.94 -32.00
CA ALA A 552 12.59 -15.03 -32.70
C ALA A 552 11.88 -13.71 -33.09
N ALA A 553 10.69 -13.80 -33.70
CA ALA A 553 9.89 -12.64 -34.11
C ALA A 553 9.46 -11.78 -32.91
N HIS A 554 9.11 -12.42 -31.80
CA HIS A 554 8.66 -11.74 -30.59
C HIS A 554 9.70 -10.79 -30.01
N PHE A 555 10.99 -11.16 -30.04
CA PHE A 555 12.07 -10.28 -29.57
C PHE A 555 12.59 -9.33 -30.66
N ASP A 556 12.47 -9.71 -31.94
CA ASP A 556 12.89 -8.87 -33.06
C ASP A 556 11.98 -7.65 -33.25
N ARG A 557 10.66 -7.78 -33.04
CA ARG A 557 9.71 -6.66 -33.19
C ARG A 557 9.97 -5.49 -32.25
N PRO A 558 10.06 -5.67 -30.91
CA PRO A 558 10.46 -4.60 -29.98
C PRO A 558 11.79 -3.96 -30.36
N PHE A 559 12.76 -4.78 -30.75
CA PHE A 559 14.09 -4.32 -31.14
C PHE A 559 14.05 -3.44 -32.40
N ALA A 560 13.43 -3.92 -33.48
CA ALA A 560 13.29 -3.17 -34.73
C ALA A 560 12.51 -1.86 -34.52
N HIS A 561 11.44 -1.88 -33.72
CA HIS A 561 10.67 -0.69 -33.38
C HIS A 561 11.52 0.33 -32.60
N HIS A 562 12.33 -0.13 -31.65
CA HIS A 562 13.25 0.73 -30.89
C HIS A 562 14.32 1.36 -31.79
N MET A 563 14.93 0.56 -32.67
CA MET A 563 15.96 1.04 -33.60
C MET A 563 15.41 2.04 -34.63
N ALA A 564 14.15 1.88 -35.06
CA ALA A 564 13.50 2.78 -36.02
C ALA A 564 13.05 4.12 -35.42
N ASN A 565 12.59 4.12 -34.16
CA ASN A 565 11.98 5.30 -33.55
C ASN A 565 12.91 6.09 -32.62
N GLY A 566 14.09 5.55 -32.29
CA GLY A 566 15.06 6.17 -31.40
C GLY A 566 14.55 6.27 -29.94
N VAL A 567 15.47 6.59 -29.03
CA VAL A 567 15.14 6.75 -27.61
C VAL A 567 14.40 8.08 -27.42
N ARG A 568 13.10 8.06 -27.11
CA ARG A 568 12.48 9.19 -26.42
C ARG A 568 12.98 9.13 -24.98
N HIS A 569 14.05 9.88 -24.70
CA HIS A 569 14.58 10.10 -23.36
C HIS A 569 13.63 10.95 -22.53
#